data_AF-A0A8H7GLY2-F1
#
_entry.id   AF-A0A8H7GLY2-F1
#
_cell.length_a   1.000
_cell.length_b   1.000
_cell.length_c   1.000
_cell.angle_alpha   90.00
_cell.angle_beta   90.00
_cell.angle_gamma   90.00
#
_symmetry.space_group_name_H-M   'P 1'
#
loop_
_entity.id
_entity.type
_entity.pdbx_description
1 polymer ?
#
loop_
_entity_poly.entity_id
_entity_poly.type
_entity_poly.pdbx_seq_one_letter_code
_entity_poly.pdbx_strand_id
1 'polypeptide(L)'
;MSNILNVFNPPSGRDLSEEECIGCTAVQLAVCFAGGAYFLSSMPFKGKNGLVDLKKHPVWFQRGVRGTGIALVALAFYRLGEAGRIYSQRKNIGI
;
A
#
# COMPACT_ATOMS: atom_id res chain seq x y z
N MET A 1 27.64 16.77 -3.95
CA MET A 1 27.96 16.70 -5.39
C MET A 1 27.36 15.42 -5.93
N SER A 2 26.36 15.52 -6.80
CA SER A 2 25.69 14.35 -7.40
C SER A 2 26.59 13.77 -8.48
N ASN A 3 27.10 12.56 -8.25
CA ASN A 3 28.01 11.89 -9.18
C ASN A 3 27.19 10.99 -10.11
N ILE A 4 27.21 11.25 -11.43
CA ILE A 4 26.52 10.43 -12.45
C ILE A 4 26.94 8.95 -12.38
N LEU A 5 28.16 8.68 -11.89
CA LEU A 5 28.67 7.34 -11.62
C LEU A 5 27.84 6.55 -10.59
N ASN A 6 27.23 7.20 -9.60
CA ASN A 6 26.39 6.54 -8.59
C ASN A 6 25.03 6.07 -9.15
N VAL A 7 24.62 6.54 -10.32
CA VAL A 7 23.42 6.03 -11.01
C VAL A 7 23.71 4.68 -11.66
N PHE A 8 24.91 4.51 -12.21
CA PHE A 8 25.32 3.29 -12.90
C PHE A 8 25.98 2.25 -12.00
N ASN A 9 26.50 2.67 -10.85
CA ASN A 9 27.02 1.77 -9.82
C ASN A 9 26.48 2.20 -8.44
N PRO A 10 25.20 1.90 -8.16
CA PRO A 10 24.63 2.23 -6.86
C PRO A 10 25.36 1.47 -5.75
N PRO A 11 25.49 2.06 -4.55
CA PRO A 11 26.03 1.34 -3.40
C PRO A 11 25.23 0.06 -3.15
N SER A 12 25.91 -0.97 -2.67
CA SER A 12 25.29 -2.26 -2.35
C SER A 12 24.10 -2.06 -1.41
N GLY A 13 22.99 -2.75 -1.70
CA GLY A 13 21.82 -2.72 -0.84
C GLY A 13 22.20 -3.04 0.61
N ARG A 14 21.84 -2.13 1.51
CA ARG A 14 21.91 -2.33 2.96
C ARG A 14 20.50 -2.63 3.46
N ASP A 15 20.37 -3.52 4.43
CA ASP A 15 19.12 -3.68 5.17
C ASP A 15 18.84 -2.41 5.99
N LEU A 16 17.67 -1.81 5.76
CA LEU A 16 17.20 -0.68 6.54
C LEU A 16 16.61 -1.19 7.85
N SER A 17 16.89 -0.47 8.94
CA SER A 17 16.17 -0.65 10.20
C SER A 17 14.69 -0.29 10.01
N GLU A 18 13.80 -0.91 10.78
CA GLU A 18 12.37 -0.61 10.79
C GLU A 18 12.09 0.89 11.03
N GLU A 19 12.95 1.56 11.79
CA GLU A 19 12.85 2.99 12.11
C GLU A 19 13.15 3.89 10.91
N GLU A 20 14.14 3.50 10.11
CA GLU A 20 14.52 4.22 8.88
C GLU A 20 13.46 4.03 7.79
N CYS A 21 12.66 2.95 7.89
CA CYS A 21 11.64 2.58 6.93
C CYS A 21 10.26 3.18 7.24
N ILE A 22 10.11 3.99 8.30
CA ILE A 22 8.79 4.51 8.72
C ILE A 22 8.09 5.32 7.63
N GLY A 23 8.86 6.05 6.82
CA GLY A 23 8.35 6.78 5.65
C GLY A 23 7.85 5.84 4.55
N CYS A 24 8.57 4.76 4.28
CA CYS A 24 8.15 3.72 3.34
C CYS A 24 6.85 3.06 3.81
N THR A 25 6.76 2.73 5.11
CA THR A 25 5.55 2.18 5.71
C THR A 25 4.37 3.14 5.59
N ALA A 26 4.57 4.45 5.80
CA ALA A 26 3.50 5.44 5.64
C ALA A 26 2.96 5.50 4.20
N VAL A 27 3.85 5.50 3.19
CA VAL A 27 3.44 5.47 1.78
C VAL A 27 2.75 4.15 1.43
N GLN A 28 3.30 3.03 1.91
CA GLN A 28 2.70 1.71 1.72
C GLN A 28 1.28 1.66 2.30
N LEU A 29 1.07 2.16 3.51
CA LEU A 29 -0.24 2.26 4.14
C LEU A 29 -1.20 3.11 3.32
N ALA A 30 -0.76 4.29 2.86
CA ALA A 30 -1.58 5.16 2.02
C ALA A 30 -2.01 4.46 0.72
N VAL A 31 -1.08 3.79 0.04
CA VAL A 31 -1.36 3.06 -1.21
C VAL A 31 -2.29 1.87 -0.95
N CYS A 32 -2.03 1.07 0.09
CA CYS A 32 -2.85 -0.11 0.38
C CYS A 32 -4.27 0.29 0.82
N PHE A 33 -4.44 1.33 1.65
CA PHE A 33 -5.77 1.80 2.03
C PHE A 33 -6.51 2.47 0.87
N ALA A 34 -5.87 3.39 0.14
CA ALA A 34 -6.52 4.10 -0.96
C ALA A 34 -6.84 3.14 -2.12
N GLY A 35 -5.87 2.31 -2.52
CA GLY A 35 -6.06 1.30 -3.57
C GLY A 35 -7.05 0.22 -3.16
N GLY A 36 -6.98 -0.25 -1.90
CA GLY A 36 -7.92 -1.20 -1.35
C GLY A 36 -9.36 -0.67 -1.34
N ALA A 37 -9.56 0.56 -0.86
CA ALA A 37 -10.86 1.23 -0.89
C ALA A 37 -11.38 1.44 -2.32
N TYR A 38 -10.50 1.82 -3.25
CA TYR A 38 -10.85 1.96 -4.66
C TYR A 38 -11.33 0.64 -5.27
N PHE A 39 -10.62 -0.47 -5.04
CA PHE A 39 -11.01 -1.80 -5.54
C PHE A 39 -12.25 -2.39 -4.86
N LEU A 40 -12.49 -2.04 -3.59
CA LEU A 40 -13.72 -2.39 -2.89
C LEU A 40 -14.94 -1.63 -3.44
N SER A 41 -14.72 -0.42 -3.95
CA SER A 41 -15.77 0.40 -4.54
C SER A 41 -16.26 -0.14 -5.89
N SER A 42 -17.33 0.45 -6.42
CA SER A 42 -17.79 0.19 -7.79
C SER A 42 -17.09 1.04 -8.85
N MET A 43 -16.27 2.03 -8.45
CA MET A 43 -15.61 2.96 -9.38
C MET A 43 -14.82 2.28 -10.51
N PRO A 44 -13.98 1.27 -10.28
CA PRO A 44 -13.21 0.64 -11.37
C PRO A 44 -14.08 -0.07 -12.42
N PHE A 45 -15.35 -0.36 -12.11
CA PHE A 45 -16.26 -1.07 -13.03
C PHE A 45 -17.30 -0.15 -13.67
N LYS A 46 -17.35 1.12 -13.27
CA LYS A 46 -18.31 2.08 -13.83
C LYS A 46 -17.87 2.55 -15.22
N GLY A 47 -18.81 2.53 -16.17
CA GLY A 47 -18.64 3.14 -17.49
C GLY A 47 -18.82 4.67 -17.46
N LYS A 48 -18.77 5.30 -18.64
CA LYS A 48 -19.01 6.75 -18.82
C LYS A 48 -20.41 7.19 -18.34
N ASN A 49 -21.36 6.27 -18.30
CA ASN A 49 -22.73 6.44 -17.82
C ASN A 49 -22.87 6.21 -16.30
N GLY A 50 -21.79 5.94 -15.57
CA GLY A 50 -21.81 5.73 -14.11
C GLY A 50 -22.41 4.39 -13.67
N LEU A 51 -22.85 3.56 -14.60
CA LEU A 51 -23.39 2.23 -14.37
C LEU A 51 -22.31 1.15 -14.55
N VAL A 52 -22.45 0.05 -13.83
CA VAL A 52 -21.57 -1.11 -13.96
C VAL A 52 -22.05 -1.97 -15.13
N ASP A 53 -21.22 -2.10 -16.15
CA ASP A 53 -21.51 -2.95 -17.30
C ASP A 53 -21.10 -4.39 -17.01
N LEU A 54 -22.09 -5.26 -16.77
CA LEU A 54 -21.90 -6.68 -16.47
C LEU A 54 -21.40 -7.49 -17.66
N LYS A 55 -21.58 -7.00 -18.90
CA LYS A 55 -21.06 -7.66 -20.10
C LYS A 55 -19.55 -7.46 -20.22
N LYS A 56 -19.06 -6.29 -19.81
CA LYS A 56 -17.63 -5.96 -19.81
C LYS A 56 -16.93 -6.47 -18.55
N HIS A 57 -17.62 -6.43 -17.40
CA HIS A 57 -17.09 -6.82 -16.11
C HIS A 57 -17.99 -7.89 -15.47
N PRO A 58 -17.79 -9.18 -15.78
CA PRO A 58 -18.60 -10.25 -15.22
C PRO A 58 -18.42 -10.35 -13.69
N VAL A 59 -19.42 -10.90 -13.00
CA VAL A 59 -19.50 -10.90 -11.53
C VAL A 59 -18.29 -11.58 -10.87
N TRP A 60 -17.77 -12.67 -11.46
CA TRP A 60 -16.59 -13.36 -10.92
C TRP A 60 -15.36 -12.46 -10.94
N PHE A 61 -15.18 -11.65 -11.99
CA PHE A 61 -14.08 -10.71 -12.12
C PHE A 61 -14.21 -9.58 -11.09
N GLN A 62 -15.42 -9.03 -10.92
CA GLN A 62 -15.67 -8.02 -9.90
C GLN A 62 -15.37 -8.55 -8.48
N ARG A 63 -15.76 -9.79 -8.20
CA ARG A 63 -15.46 -10.46 -6.92
C ARG A 63 -13.95 -10.67 -6.74
N GLY A 64 -13.22 -11.05 -7.78
CA GLY A 64 -11.77 -11.17 -7.75
C GLY A 64 -11.08 -9.86 -7.39
N VAL A 65 -11.40 -8.78 -8.10
CA VAL A 65 -10.83 -7.44 -7.83
C VAL A 65 -11.19 -6.94 -6.43
N ARG A 66 -12.44 -7.13 -5.98
CA ARG A 66 -12.83 -6.80 -4.60
C ARG A 66 -12.07 -7.63 -3.57
N GLY A 67 -11.82 -8.92 -3.86
CA GLY A 67 -11.00 -9.79 -3.02
C GLY A 67 -9.58 -9.25 -2.86
N THR A 68 -8.97 -8.76 -3.95
CA THR A 68 -7.67 -8.06 -3.88
C THR A 68 -7.76 -6.79 -3.04
N GLY A 69 -8.85 -6.02 -3.17
CA GLY A 69 -9.10 -4.85 -2.33
C GLY A 69 -9.14 -5.18 -0.84
N ILE A 70 -9.84 -6.25 -0.45
CA ILE A 70 -9.87 -6.75 0.95
C ILE A 70 -8.46 -7.12 1.40
N ALA A 71 -7.69 -7.85 0.58
CA ALA A 71 -6.33 -8.24 0.91
C ALA A 71 -5.41 -7.03 1.13
N LEU A 72 -5.52 -5.98 0.31
CA LEU A 72 -4.77 -4.75 0.49
C LEU A 72 -5.12 -4.03 1.80
N VAL A 73 -6.40 -3.93 2.13
CA VAL A 73 -6.84 -3.33 3.41
C VAL A 73 -6.35 -4.15 4.60
N ALA A 74 -6.44 -5.47 4.53
CA ALA A 74 -5.93 -6.36 5.58
C ALA A 74 -4.41 -6.20 5.77
N LEU A 75 -3.65 -6.15 4.67
CA LEU A 75 -2.21 -5.87 4.70
C LEU A 75 -1.91 -4.50 5.30
N ALA A 76 -2.70 -3.48 4.99
CA ALA A 76 -2.54 -2.16 5.56
C ALA A 76 -2.73 -2.17 7.08
N PHE A 77 -3.79 -2.82 7.59
CA PHE A 77 -3.98 -2.95 9.04
C PHE A 77 -2.85 -3.73 9.73
N TYR A 78 -2.36 -4.80 9.10
CA TYR A 78 -1.23 -5.57 9.62
C TYR A 78 0.02 -4.68 9.78
N ARG A 79 0.39 -3.94 8.73
CA ARG A 79 1.56 -3.03 8.75
C ARG A 79 1.35 -1.84 9.69
N LEU A 80 0.12 -1.35 9.83
CA LEU A 80 -0.20 -0.28 10.78
C LEU A 80 0.00 -0.76 12.22
N GLY A 81 -0.32 -2.02 12.50
CA GLY A 81 -0.06 -2.66 13.80
C GLY A 81 1.43 -2.76 14.12
N GLU A 82 2.26 -3.16 13.15
CA GLU A 82 3.72 -3.19 13.30
C GLU A 82 4.27 -1.78 13.58
N ALA A 83 3.87 -0.79 12.79
CA ALA A 83 4.26 0.61 13.00
C ALA A 83 3.84 1.13 14.39
N GLY A 84 2.63 0.78 14.84
CA GLY A 84 2.13 1.13 16.16
C GLY A 84 2.95 0.52 17.30
N ARG A 85 3.41 -0.74 17.16
CA ARG A 85 4.31 -1.38 18.13
C ARG A 85 5.65 -0.66 18.22
N ILE A 86 6.26 -0.34 17.09
CA ILE A 86 7.54 0.40 17.02
C ILE A 86 7.37 1.77 17.70
N TYR A 87 6.29 2.50 17.39
CA TYR A 87 6.01 3.78 18.02
C TYR A 87 5.81 3.67 19.55
N SER A 88 5.09 2.65 20.01
CA SER A 88 4.89 2.41 21.44
C SER A 88 6.17 2.06 22.17
N GLN A 89 7.07 1.28 21.54
CA GLN A 89 8.39 0.98 22.10
C GLN A 89 9.24 2.25 22.19
N ARG A 90 9.20 3.12 21.17
CA ARG A 90 9.87 4.42 21.18
C ARG A 90 9.42 5.30 22.36
N LYS A 91 8.10 5.38 22.57
CA LYS A 91 7.51 6.16 23.66
C LYS A 91 7.93 5.66 25.05
N ASN A 92 8.08 4.33 25.22
CA ASN A 92 8.52 3.73 26.49
C ASN A 92 10.03 3.89 26.76
N ILE A 93 10.84 4.16 25.75
CA ILE A 93 12.30 4.38 25.88
C ILE A 93 12.65 5.85 26.20
N GLY A 94 11.67 6.76 26.24
CA GLY A 94 11.85 8.10 26.78
C GLY A 94 12.78 9.00 25.95
N ILE A 95 12.68 8.93 24.61
CA ILE A 95 13.24 9.91 23.68
C ILE A 95 12.11 10.72 23.07
#